data_AF-A0A518DU61-F1
#
_entry.id   AF-A0A518DU61-F1
#
_cell.length_a   1.000
_cell.length_b   1.000
_cell.length_c   1.000
_cell.angle_alpha   90.00
_cell.angle_beta   90.00
_cell.angle_gamma   90.00
#
_symmetry.space_group_name_H-M   'P 1'
#
loop_
_entity.id
_entity.type
_entity.pdbx_description
1 polymer ?
#
loop_
_entity_poly.entity_id
_entity_poly.type
_entity_poly.pdbx_seq_one_letter_code
_entity_poly.pdbx_strand_id
1 'polypeptide(L)'
;MEPFDPADLWRFLLPGYLITVAIETPVLVLGLSRTHRLPTRLAAGFWLTACTYPVVVLVLPLLFPASWRLAFLATAETFAPVAECWMFHLACHAGRDVPRSDRIRDYVAITLANLLSFGLGELFYALGGSIV
;
A
#
# COMPACT_ATOMS: atom_id res chain seq x y z
N MET A 1 18.11 17.98 11.74
CA MET A 1 16.82 17.68 11.12
C MET A 1 15.93 17.28 12.27
N GLU A 2 14.97 18.15 12.60
CA GLU A 2 14.05 17.95 13.72
C GLU A 2 13.38 16.57 13.60
N PRO A 3 13.12 15.86 14.71
CA PRO A 3 12.27 14.68 14.67
C PRO A 3 10.92 15.06 14.03
N PHE A 4 10.36 14.19 13.19
CA PHE A 4 9.02 14.40 12.64
C PHE A 4 8.05 14.71 13.79
N ASP A 5 7.34 15.82 13.71
CA ASP A 5 6.26 16.12 14.67
C ASP A 5 5.20 15.04 14.48
N PRO A 6 4.88 14.22 15.52
CA PRO A 6 3.84 13.22 15.43
C PRO A 6 2.51 13.80 14.92
N ALA A 7 2.20 15.05 15.25
CA ALA A 7 0.99 15.72 14.78
C ALA A 7 0.92 15.83 13.25
N ASP A 8 2.05 16.04 12.58
CA ASP A 8 2.11 16.16 11.13
C ASP A 8 1.91 14.81 10.43
N LEU A 9 2.47 13.72 10.99
CA LEU A 9 2.21 12.36 10.49
C LEU A 9 0.72 11.99 10.58
N TRP A 10 0.06 12.35 11.68
CA TRP A 10 -1.38 12.13 11.85
C TRP A 10 -2.23 12.99 10.90
N ARG A 11 -1.83 14.24 10.63
CA ARG A 11 -2.49 15.10 9.64
C ARG A 11 -2.35 14.53 8.23
N PHE A 12 -1.20 13.95 7.91
CA PHE A 12 -0.94 13.34 6.62
C PHE A 12 -1.67 12.00 6.42
N LEU A 13 -1.90 11.24 7.50
CA LEU A 13 -2.46 9.90 7.46
C LEU A 13 -3.77 9.79 6.66
N LEU A 14 -4.78 10.60 7.00
CA LEU A 14 -6.09 10.46 6.37
C LEU A 14 -6.11 10.93 4.90
N PRO A 15 -5.60 12.12 4.54
CA PRO A 15 -5.51 12.55 3.15
C PRO A 15 -4.68 11.59 2.30
N GLY A 16 -3.51 11.18 2.81
CA GLY A 16 -2.62 10.27 2.12
C GLY A 16 -3.27 8.89 1.91
N TYR A 17 -3.95 8.35 2.92
CA TYR A 17 -4.73 7.12 2.81
C TYR A 17 -5.77 7.19 1.68
N LEU A 18 -6.56 8.27 1.63
CA LEU A 18 -7.60 8.42 0.61
C LEU A 18 -7.02 8.51 -0.81
N ILE A 19 -5.88 9.19 -0.96
CA ILE A 19 -5.15 9.26 -2.25
C ILE A 19 -4.63 7.89 -2.64
N THR A 20 -4.00 7.15 -1.71
CA THR A 20 -3.51 5.79 -1.95
C THR A 20 -4.65 4.87 -2.38
N VAL A 21 -5.78 4.86 -1.65
CA VAL A 21 -6.96 4.08 -2.02
C VAL A 21 -7.48 4.46 -3.41
N ALA A 22 -7.52 5.75 -3.74
CA ALA A 22 -7.98 6.23 -5.05
C ALA A 22 -7.08 5.77 -6.20
N ILE A 23 -5.77 5.60 -5.96
CA ILE A 23 -4.80 5.09 -6.93
C ILE A 23 -4.84 3.56 -7.03
N GLU A 24 -4.85 2.86 -5.90
CA GLU A 24 -4.73 1.40 -5.84
C GLU A 24 -6.02 0.69 -6.26
N THR A 25 -7.17 1.22 -5.87
CA THR A 25 -8.46 0.57 -6.11
C THR A 25 -8.72 0.34 -7.62
N PRO A 26 -8.49 1.30 -8.53
CA PRO A 26 -8.60 1.04 -9.97
C PRO A 26 -7.68 -0.09 -10.46
N VAL A 27 -6.44 -0.13 -9.98
CA VAL A 27 -5.48 -1.18 -10.33
C VAL A 27 -5.98 -2.54 -9.86
N LEU A 28 -6.50 -2.64 -8.64
CA LEU A 28 -7.05 -3.87 -8.09
C LEU A 28 -8.34 -4.31 -8.80
N VAL A 29 -9.24 -3.37 -9.10
CA VAL A 29 -10.49 -3.66 -9.81
C VAL A 29 -10.21 -4.26 -11.19
N LEU A 30 -9.19 -3.76 -11.90
CA LEU A 30 -8.80 -4.25 -13.22
C LEU A 30 -7.88 -5.49 -13.15
N GLY A 31 -6.97 -5.52 -12.17
CA GLY A 31 -5.88 -6.47 -12.06
C GLY A 31 -6.27 -7.79 -11.41
N LEU A 32 -7.09 -7.76 -10.35
CA LEU A 32 -7.51 -8.98 -9.63
C LEU A 32 -8.22 -9.97 -10.56
N SER A 33 -8.10 -11.25 -10.24
CA SER A 33 -8.69 -12.36 -11.00
C SER A 33 -10.22 -12.20 -11.11
N ARG A 34 -10.78 -12.75 -12.21
CA ARG A 34 -12.22 -12.64 -12.51
C ARG A 34 -13.11 -13.34 -11.48
N THR A 35 -12.52 -14.23 -10.70
CA THR A 35 -13.14 -14.98 -9.60
C THR A 35 -13.67 -14.06 -8.49
N HIS A 36 -13.05 -12.89 -8.28
CA HIS A 36 -13.49 -11.92 -7.28
C HIS A 36 -14.60 -11.03 -7.81
N ARG A 37 -15.69 -10.89 -7.06
CA ARG A 37 -16.78 -9.95 -7.36
C ARG A 37 -16.33 -8.51 -7.12
N LEU A 38 -16.97 -7.56 -7.80
CA LEU A 38 -16.63 -6.12 -7.69
C LEU A 38 -16.58 -5.61 -6.24
N PRO A 39 -17.53 -5.94 -5.33
CA PRO A 39 -17.45 -5.50 -3.94
C PRO A 39 -16.19 -5.97 -3.23
N THR A 40 -15.72 -7.19 -3.51
CA THR A 40 -14.47 -7.74 -2.95
C THR A 40 -13.26 -6.97 -3.45
N ARG A 41 -13.24 -6.57 -4.72
CA ARG A 41 -12.13 -5.80 -5.30
C ARG A 41 -12.06 -4.38 -4.73
N LEU A 42 -13.21 -3.73 -4.56
CA LEU A 42 -13.30 -2.42 -3.92
C LEU A 42 -12.93 -2.49 -2.45
N ALA A 43 -13.45 -3.49 -1.73
CA ALA A 43 -13.12 -3.72 -0.33
C ALA A 43 -11.62 -4.01 -0.14
N ALA A 44 -11.00 -4.75 -1.06
CA ALA A 44 -9.56 -5.01 -1.02
C ALA A 44 -8.76 -3.71 -1.07
N GLY A 45 -9.07 -2.81 -2.02
CA GLY A 45 -8.38 -1.53 -2.13
C GLY A 45 -8.57 -0.61 -0.92
N PHE A 46 -9.72 -0.65 -0.25
CA PHE A 46 -9.92 0.14 0.96
C PHE A 46 -9.25 -0.50 2.20
N TRP A 47 -9.46 -1.81 2.38
CA TRP A 47 -9.13 -2.52 3.61
C TRP A 47 -7.65 -2.89 3.72
N LEU A 48 -7.03 -3.32 2.62
CA LEU A 48 -5.60 -3.69 2.63
C LEU A 48 -4.75 -2.47 2.99
N THR A 49 -4.98 -1.35 2.30
CA THR A 49 -4.34 -0.06 2.57
C THR A 49 -4.63 0.43 3.99
N ALA A 50 -5.84 0.21 4.53
CA ALA A 50 -6.17 0.62 5.90
C ALA A 50 -5.33 -0.13 6.95
N CYS A 51 -4.89 -1.34 6.65
CA CYS A 51 -4.06 -2.15 7.52
C CYS A 51 -2.56 -1.86 7.37
N THR A 52 -2.09 -1.47 6.18
CA THR A 52 -0.66 -1.26 5.90
C THR A 52 -0.22 0.20 6.01
N TYR A 53 -1.05 1.12 5.54
CA TYR A 53 -0.71 2.54 5.44
C TYR A 53 -0.37 3.22 6.78
N PRO A 54 -1.10 2.96 7.89
CA PRO A 54 -0.73 3.50 9.19
C PRO A 54 0.65 3.04 9.66
N VAL A 55 1.07 1.82 9.32
CA VAL A 55 2.42 1.33 9.66
C VAL A 55 3.46 2.10 8.86
N VAL A 56 3.23 2.29 7.56
CA VAL A 56 4.15 3.01 6.68
C VAL A 56 4.29 4.49 7.08
N VAL A 57 3.20 5.14 7.49
CA VAL A 57 3.19 6.58 7.81
C VAL A 57 3.53 6.88 9.27
N LEU A 58 3.05 6.08 10.23
CA LEU A 58 3.22 6.38 11.65
C LEU A 58 4.36 5.62 12.30
N VAL A 59 4.66 4.40 11.82
CA VAL A 59 5.61 3.51 12.51
C VAL A 59 6.98 3.55 11.85
N LEU A 60 7.05 3.36 10.53
CA LEU A 60 8.34 3.31 9.83
C LEU A 60 9.19 4.59 10.01
N PRO A 61 8.64 5.83 9.93
CA PRO A 61 9.45 7.03 10.09
C PRO A 61 10.09 7.17 11.49
N LEU A 62 9.51 6.52 12.50
CA LEU A 62 10.05 6.51 13.87
C LEU A 62 11.19 5.50 14.04
N LEU A 63 11.27 4.50 13.16
CA LEU A 63 12.29 3.44 13.20
C LEU A 63 13.54 3.78 12.36
N PHE A 64 13.39 4.66 11.37
CA PHE A 64 14.46 5.01 10.44
C PHE A 64 14.87 6.47 10.60
N PRO A 65 16.14 6.75 10.95
CA PRO A 65 16.67 8.11 10.91
C PRO A 65 16.56 8.68 9.49
N ALA A 66 16.37 9.99 9.35
CA ALA A 66 16.24 10.62 8.04
C ALA A 66 17.48 10.44 7.12
N SER A 67 18.67 10.22 7.69
CA SER A 67 19.87 9.88 6.94
C SER A 67 19.79 8.52 6.22
N TRP A 68 18.85 7.65 6.63
CA TRP A 68 18.66 6.30 6.12
C TRP A 68 17.47 6.21 5.16
N ARG A 69 17.21 7.28 4.40
CA ARG A 69 16.09 7.36 3.45
C ARG A 69 15.99 6.14 2.53
N LEU A 70 17.08 5.67 1.95
CA LEU A 70 17.06 4.49 1.08
C LEU A 70 16.60 3.21 1.81
N ALA A 71 17.03 3.02 3.05
CA ALA A 71 16.60 1.87 3.86
C ALA A 71 15.12 1.98 4.25
N PHE A 72 14.65 3.19 4.57
CA PHE A 72 13.23 3.47 4.79
C PHE A 72 12.40 3.14 3.56
N LEU A 73 12.76 3.64 2.37
CA LEU A 73 12.02 3.41 1.13
C LEU A 73 12.01 1.92 0.77
N ALA A 74 13.17 1.26 0.77
CA ALA A 74 13.25 -0.18 0.50
C ALA A 74 12.39 -1.00 1.47
N THR A 75 12.35 -0.60 2.75
CA THR A 75 11.51 -1.26 3.75
C THR A 75 10.02 -1.01 3.47
N ALA A 76 9.61 0.23 3.20
CA ALA A 76 8.22 0.56 2.89
C ALA A 76 7.73 -0.14 1.60
N GLU A 77 8.52 -0.08 0.53
CA GLU A 77 8.26 -0.70 -0.77
C GLU A 77 8.17 -2.23 -0.69
N THR A 78 8.85 -2.85 0.28
CA THR A 78 8.78 -4.30 0.49
C THR A 78 7.66 -4.68 1.44
N PHE A 79 7.53 -3.95 2.55
CA PHE A 79 6.59 -4.24 3.62
C PHE A 79 5.14 -4.21 3.12
N ALA A 80 4.74 -3.12 2.46
CA ALA A 80 3.36 -2.93 2.05
C ALA A 80 2.85 -4.04 1.11
N PRO A 81 3.49 -4.35 -0.04
CA PRO A 81 3.00 -5.40 -0.91
C PRO A 81 3.09 -6.79 -0.29
N VAL A 82 4.10 -7.09 0.53
CA VAL A 82 4.20 -8.39 1.22
C VAL A 82 3.06 -8.57 2.23
N ALA A 83 2.82 -7.55 3.06
CA ALA A 83 1.75 -7.56 4.05
C ALA A 83 0.37 -7.66 3.38
N GLU A 84 0.13 -6.89 2.32
CA GLU A 84 -1.14 -6.92 1.60
C GLU A 84 -1.38 -8.23 0.86
N CYS A 85 -0.37 -8.78 0.19
CA CYS A 85 -0.48 -10.10 -0.43
C CYS A 85 -0.79 -11.18 0.61
N TRP A 86 -0.15 -11.11 1.78
CA TRP A 86 -0.39 -12.06 2.87
C TRP A 86 -1.80 -11.92 3.45
N MET A 87 -2.26 -10.70 3.76
CA MET A 87 -3.62 -10.46 4.25
C MET A 87 -4.69 -10.86 3.23
N PHE A 88 -4.49 -10.52 1.95
CA PHE A 88 -5.40 -10.93 0.89
C PHE A 88 -5.43 -12.45 0.71
N HIS A 89 -4.28 -13.12 0.80
CA HIS A 89 -4.22 -14.58 0.78
C HIS A 89 -5.06 -15.18 1.91
N LEU A 90 -4.90 -14.70 3.13
CA LEU A 90 -5.67 -15.16 4.29
C LEU A 90 -7.17 -14.92 4.12
N ALA A 91 -7.57 -13.77 3.56
CA ALA A 91 -8.98 -13.42 3.39
C ALA A 91 -9.66 -14.17 2.22
N CYS A 92 -8.95 -14.35 1.12
CA CYS A 92 -9.55 -14.73 -0.17
C CYS A 92 -9.13 -16.11 -0.68
N HIS A 93 -7.99 -16.66 -0.24
CA HIS A 93 -7.44 -17.92 -0.76
C HIS A 93 -7.30 -19.00 0.29
N ALA A 94 -7.05 -18.67 1.55
CA ALA A 94 -6.83 -19.65 2.61
C ALA A 94 -8.03 -20.61 2.73
N GLY A 95 -7.75 -21.91 2.66
CA GLY A 95 -8.77 -22.97 2.71
C GLY A 95 -9.65 -23.10 1.46
N ARG A 96 -9.33 -22.39 0.37
CA ARG A 96 -10.08 -22.47 -0.90
C ARG A 96 -9.22 -23.07 -2.01
N ASP A 97 -9.85 -23.84 -2.89
CA ASP A 97 -9.20 -24.36 -4.09
C ASP A 97 -9.18 -23.29 -5.20
N VAL A 98 -8.22 -22.38 -5.10
CA VAL A 98 -8.01 -21.31 -6.07
C VAL A 98 -6.91 -21.73 -7.06
N PRO A 99 -7.16 -21.64 -8.39
CA PRO A 99 -6.14 -21.93 -9.39
C PRO A 99 -4.84 -21.16 -9.13
N ARG A 100 -3.69 -21.78 -9.40
CA ARG A 100 -2.38 -21.14 -9.20
C ARG A 100 -2.24 -19.87 -10.05
N SER A 101 -2.81 -19.86 -11.26
CA SER A 101 -2.84 -18.69 -12.14
C SER A 101 -3.54 -17.50 -11.51
N ASP A 102 -4.68 -17.73 -10.88
CA ASP A 102 -5.49 -16.68 -10.24
C ASP A 102 -4.77 -16.12 -9.01
N ARG A 103 -4.15 -17.00 -8.20
CA ARG A 103 -3.33 -16.58 -7.05
C ARG A 103 -2.16 -15.69 -7.46
N ILE A 104 -1.39 -16.11 -8.46
CA ILE A 104 -0.25 -15.33 -8.96
C ILE A 104 -0.74 -13.99 -9.51
N ARG A 105 -1.81 -14.00 -10.30
CA ARG A 105 -2.40 -12.78 -10.84
C ARG A 105 -2.83 -11.82 -9.74
N ASP A 106 -3.47 -12.30 -8.68
CA ASP A 106 -3.91 -11.47 -7.55
C ASP A 106 -2.70 -10.83 -6.84
N TYR A 107 -1.64 -11.60 -6.56
CA TYR A 107 -0.44 -11.05 -5.92
C TYR A 107 0.29 -10.04 -6.79
N VAL A 108 0.39 -10.31 -8.11
CA VAL A 108 0.96 -9.36 -9.06
C VAL A 108 0.13 -8.08 -9.10
N ALA A 109 -1.20 -8.18 -9.13
CA ALA A 109 -2.07 -7.01 -9.13
C ALA A 109 -1.92 -6.16 -7.86
N ILE A 110 -1.87 -6.80 -6.68
CA ILE A 110 -1.64 -6.10 -5.40
C ILE A 110 -0.27 -5.43 -5.37
N THR A 111 0.77 -6.15 -5.78
CA THR A 111 2.13 -5.61 -5.81
C THR A 111 2.23 -4.41 -6.76
N LEU A 112 1.64 -4.50 -7.95
CA LEU A 112 1.60 -3.40 -8.91
C LEU A 112 0.81 -2.18 -8.40
N ALA A 113 -0.29 -2.41 -7.68
CA ALA A 113 -1.06 -1.32 -7.07
C ALA A 113 -0.20 -0.55 -6.05
N ASN A 114 0.47 -1.27 -5.15
CA ASN A 114 1.36 -0.68 -4.14
C ASN A 114 2.52 0.09 -4.78
N LEU A 115 3.22 -0.54 -5.73
CA LEU A 115 4.37 0.10 -6.41
C LEU A 115 3.93 1.34 -7.21
N LEU A 116 2.74 1.31 -7.82
CA LEU A 116 2.20 2.47 -8.52
C LEU A 116 1.88 3.61 -7.54
N SER A 117 1.21 3.31 -6.42
CA SER A 117 0.87 4.33 -5.43
C SER A 117 2.12 4.97 -4.84
N PHE A 118 3.10 4.14 -4.46
CA PHE A 118 4.38 4.60 -3.95
C PHE A 118 5.13 5.44 -4.98
N GLY A 119 5.26 4.96 -6.22
CA GLY A 119 5.97 5.67 -7.29
C GLY A 119 5.34 7.02 -7.63
N LEU A 120 4.01 7.13 -7.59
CA LEU A 120 3.31 8.41 -7.77
C LEU A 120 3.54 9.36 -6.59
N GLY A 121 3.57 8.85 -5.36
CA GLY A 121 3.92 9.64 -4.17
C GLY A 121 5.33 10.23 -4.26
N GLU A 122 6.31 9.40 -4.63
CA GLU A 122 7.70 9.84 -4.83
C GLU A 122 7.85 10.84 -5.98
N LEU A 123 7.13 10.65 -7.09
CA LEU A 123 7.11 11.60 -8.20
C LEU A 123 6.54 12.96 -7.76
N PHE A 124 5.45 12.96 -6.98
CA PHE A 124 4.85 14.18 -6.45
C PHE A 124 5.83 14.91 -5.52
N TYR A 125 6.53 14.19 -4.64
CA TYR A 125 7.59 14.75 -3.79
C TYR A 125 8.73 15.35 -4.62
N ALA A 126 9.22 14.63 -5.64
CA ALA A 126 10.33 15.07 -6.50
C ALA A 126 9.98 16.33 -7.33
N LEU A 127 8.70 16.53 -7.69
CA LEU A 127 8.22 17.70 -8.42
C LEU A 127 7.98 18.93 -7.52
N GLY A 128 8.38 18.87 -6.24
CA GLY A 128 8.26 19.97 -5.28
C GLY A 128 6.95 19.97 -4.50
N GLY A 129 6.17 18.89 -4.57
CA GLY A 129 5.07 18.66 -3.65
C GLY A 129 5.63 18.48 -2.24
N SER A 130 5.22 19.34 -1.30
CA SER A 130 5.51 19.12 0.11
C SER A 130 4.60 18.02 0.63
N ILE A 131 5.10 16.78 0.65
CA ILE A 131 4.62 15.78 1.59
C ILE A 131 5.40 16.09 2.87
N VAL A 132 4.67 16.56 3.87
CA VAL A 132 5.22 17.01 5.17
C VAL A 132 6.11 15.94 5.77
#